data_AF-A0A6C0KVL1-F1
#
_entry.id   AF-A0A6C0KVL1-F1
#
_cell.length_a   1.000
_cell.length_b   1.000
_cell.length_c   1.000
_cell.angle_alpha   90.00
_cell.angle_beta   90.00
_cell.angle_gamma   90.00
#
_symmetry.space_group_name_H-M   'P 1'
#
loop_
_entity.id
_entity.type
_entity.pdbx_description
1 polymer ?
#
loop_
_entity_poly.entity_id
_entity_poly.type
_entity_poly.pdbx_seq_one_letter_code
_entity_poly.pdbx_strand_id
1 'polypeptide(L)'
;MFHWSPSNHTVETWIPRGGWNAIFSEKNKLQGVNLFFFLKKKGYTDTVANTLMHMYLFKHKYEHLQYSKEQENMLKDALKG
;
A
#
# COMPACT_ATOMS: atom_id res chain seq x y z
N MET A 1 17.30 -11.68 -10.08
CA MET A 1 16.02 -11.02 -9.71
C MET A 1 15.86 -11.15 -8.19
N PHE A 2 15.91 -10.03 -7.46
CA PHE A 2 15.71 -10.06 -6.01
C PHE A 2 14.21 -10.01 -5.72
N HIS A 3 13.61 -11.17 -5.42
CA HIS A 3 12.25 -11.24 -4.91
C HIS A 3 12.25 -10.73 -3.48
N TRP A 4 11.65 -9.56 -3.25
CA TRP A 4 11.42 -9.05 -1.91
C TRP A 4 10.43 -9.99 -1.21
N SER A 5 10.91 -10.71 -0.21
CA SER A 5 10.12 -11.55 0.68
C SER A 5 10.22 -10.93 2.07
N PRO A 6 9.13 -10.45 2.69
CA PRO A 6 9.19 -9.87 4.02
C PRO A 6 9.39 -10.99 5.04
N SER A 7 10.63 -11.21 5.46
CA SER A 7 10.99 -12.11 6.56
C SER A 7 10.92 -11.43 7.94
N ASN A 8 10.59 -10.14 8.01
CA ASN A 8 10.43 -9.40 9.26
C ASN A 8 8.96 -9.00 9.47
N HIS A 9 8.43 -9.34 10.64
CA HIS A 9 7.05 -9.08 11.06
C HIS A 9 6.72 -7.58 11.28
N THR A 10 7.70 -6.69 11.13
CA THR A 10 7.56 -5.24 11.27
C THR A 10 8.42 -4.55 10.21
N VAL A 11 7.83 -3.63 9.46
CA VAL A 11 8.54 -2.76 8.51
C VAL A 11 8.56 -1.36 9.12
N GLU A 12 9.73 -0.91 9.61
CA GLU A 12 9.87 0.41 10.24
C GLU A 12 9.53 1.56 9.27
N THR A 13 9.91 1.42 8.00
CA THR A 13 9.54 2.35 6.93
C THR A 13 9.37 1.60 5.61
N TRP A 14 8.13 1.52 5.10
CA TRP A 14 7.88 0.97 3.77
C TRP A 14 7.93 2.07 2.69
N ILE A 15 8.72 1.86 1.64
CA ILE A 15 8.83 2.76 0.48
C ILE A 15 8.58 1.94 -0.80
N PRO A 16 7.63 2.35 -1.67
CA PRO A 16 7.41 1.66 -2.93
C PRO A 16 8.63 1.75 -3.83
N ARG A 17 9.14 0.60 -4.29
CA ARG A 17 10.00 0.53 -5.49
C ARG A 17 9.02 0.45 -6.67
N GLY A 18 8.91 1.51 -7.47
CA GLY A 18 7.81 1.71 -8.43
C GLY A 18 7.43 0.50 -9.30
N GLY A 19 6.19 0.52 -9.80
CA GLY A 19 5.57 -0.57 -10.57
C GLY A 19 4.75 -1.53 -9.72
N TRP A 20 4.11 -2.51 -10.36
CA TRP A 20 3.30 -3.52 -9.66
C TRP A 20 4.19 -4.64 -9.14
N ASN A 21 4.00 -5.02 -7.87
CA ASN A 21 4.61 -6.23 -7.37
C ASN A 21 3.99 -7.45 -8.08
N ALA A 22 4.83 -8.37 -8.58
CA ALA A 22 4.43 -9.58 -9.29
C ALA A 22 3.49 -10.49 -8.47
N ILE A 23 3.48 -10.34 -7.14
CA ILE A 23 2.56 -11.07 -6.27
C ILE A 23 1.09 -10.67 -6.45
N PHE A 24 0.80 -9.50 -7.04
CA PHE A 24 -0.57 -8.99 -7.16
C PHE A 24 -1.23 -9.50 -8.45
N SER A 25 -2.40 -10.14 -8.29
CA SER A 25 -3.26 -10.52 -9.41
C SER A 25 -3.84 -9.29 -10.11
N GLU A 26 -4.37 -9.46 -11.32
CA GLU A 26 -5.08 -8.40 -12.04
C GLU A 26 -6.23 -7.80 -11.21
N LYS A 27 -6.95 -8.62 -10.45
CA LYS A 27 -7.99 -8.14 -9.52
C LYS A 27 -7.42 -7.18 -8.48
N ASN A 28 -6.27 -7.51 -7.89
CA ASN A 28 -5.60 -6.65 -6.90
C ASN A 28 -5.11 -5.34 -7.54
N LYS A 29 -4.62 -5.40 -8.78
CA LYS A 29 -4.21 -4.21 -9.53
C LYS A 29 -5.40 -3.30 -9.80
N LEU A 30 -6.54 -3.84 -10.23
CA LEU A 30 -7.77 -3.06 -10.45
C LEU A 30 -8.28 -2.41 -9.15
N GLN A 31 -8.28 -3.15 -8.04
CA GLN A 31 -8.59 -2.58 -6.72
C GLN A 31 -7.62 -1.45 -6.34
N GLY A 32 -6.32 -1.66 -6.58
CA GLY A 32 -5.29 -0.64 -6.37
C GLY A 32 -5.55 0.62 -7.18
N VAL A 33 -5.81 0.50 -8.49
CA VAL A 33 -6.10 1.66 -9.36
C VAL A 33 -7.32 2.44 -8.87
N ASN A 34 -8.40 1.74 -8.50
CA ASN A 34 -9.58 2.39 -7.95
C ASN A 34 -9.27 3.14 -6.64
N LEU A 35 -8.49 2.52 -5.76
CA LEU A 35 -8.06 3.14 -4.51
C LEU A 35 -7.15 4.35 -4.76
N PHE A 36 -6.22 4.27 -5.72
CA PHE A 36 -5.37 5.39 -6.11
C PHE A 36 -6.21 6.60 -6.54
N PHE A 37 -7.19 6.41 -7.43
CA PHE A 37 -8.06 7.51 -7.85
C PHE A 37 -8.95 8.04 -6.73
N PHE A 38 -9.41 7.19 -5.81
CA PHE A 38 -10.13 7.63 -4.61
C PHE A 38 -9.26 8.53 -3.73
N LEU A 39 -8.02 8.14 -3.48
CA LEU A 39 -7.05 8.93 -2.69
C LEU A 39 -6.70 10.25 -3.40
N LYS A 40 -6.55 10.22 -4.74
CA LYS A 40 -6.37 11.43 -5.55
C LYS A 40 -7.54 12.41 -5.39
N LYS A 41 -8.78 11.92 -5.39
CA LYS A 41 -9.98 12.76 -5.18
C LYS A 41 -10.01 13.39 -3.79
N LYS A 42 -9.38 12.76 -2.79
CA LYS A 42 -9.21 13.31 -1.44
C LYS A 42 -8.10 14.36 -1.32
N GLY A 43 -7.38 14.66 -2.40
CA GLY A 43 -6.32 15.67 -2.42
C GLY A 43 -4.93 15.15 -2.08
N TYR A 44 -4.72 13.84 -1.96
CA TYR A 44 -3.38 13.29 -1.81
C TYR A 44 -2.57 13.46 -3.10
N THR A 45 -1.26 13.73 -2.95
CA THR A 45 -0.32 13.80 -4.09
C THR A 45 -0.15 12.42 -4.72
N ASP A 46 0.34 12.35 -5.97
CA ASP A 46 0.54 11.07 -6.66
C ASP A 46 1.43 10.11 -5.86
N THR A 47 2.53 10.64 -5.31
CA THR A 47 3.47 9.86 -4.51
C THR A 47 2.81 9.28 -3.26
N VAL A 48 2.02 10.09 -2.55
CA VAL A 48 1.34 9.68 -1.32
C VAL A 48 0.20 8.70 -1.62
N ALA A 49 -0.63 9.00 -2.62
CA ALA A 49 -1.71 8.12 -3.06
C ALA A 49 -1.17 6.76 -3.52
N ASN A 50 -0.08 6.73 -4.27
CA ASN A 50 0.57 5.50 -4.71
C ASN A 50 1.13 4.70 -3.52
N THR A 51 1.74 5.38 -2.55
CA THR A 51 2.26 4.74 -1.33
C THR A 51 1.14 4.09 -0.52
N LEU A 52 0.08 4.83 -0.23
CA LEU A 52 -1.08 4.35 0.54
C LEU A 52 -1.82 3.22 -0.18
N MET A 53 -1.96 3.31 -1.51
CA MET A 53 -2.54 2.26 -2.33
C MET A 53 -1.76 0.94 -2.17
N HIS A 54 -0.45 0.97 -2.34
CA HIS A 54 0.35 -0.23 -2.17
C HIS A 54 0.31 -0.74 -0.73
N MET A 55 0.40 0.14 0.26
CA MET A 55 0.30 -0.25 1.67
C MET A 55 -0.99 -1.03 1.95
N TYR A 56 -2.12 -0.56 1.42
CA TYR A 56 -3.39 -1.26 1.51
C TYR A 56 -3.33 -2.66 0.89
N LEU A 57 -2.83 -2.78 -0.34
CA LEU A 57 -2.76 -4.06 -1.05
C LEU A 57 -1.83 -5.07 -0.37
N PHE A 58 -0.68 -4.61 0.14
CA PHE A 58 0.25 -5.44 0.90
C PHE A 58 -0.37 -5.91 2.22
N LYS A 59 -1.05 -5.02 2.94
CA LYS A 59 -1.72 -5.37 4.20
C LYS A 59 -2.87 -6.36 3.99
N HIS A 60 -3.62 -6.23 2.89
CA HIS A 60 -4.68 -7.17 2.56
C HIS A 60 -4.13 -8.56 2.17
N LYS A 61 -2.95 -8.60 1.54
CA LYS A 61 -2.30 -9.86 1.14
C LYS A 61 -1.56 -10.56 2.29
N TYR A 62 -0.99 -9.78 3.21
CA TYR A 62 -0.23 -10.28 4.35
C TYR A 62 -0.93 -9.85 5.64
N GLU A 63 -1.82 -10.69 6.17
CA GLU A 63 -2.68 -10.36 7.32
C GLU A 63 -1.91 -9.95 8.57
N HIS A 64 -0.68 -10.47 8.75
CA HIS A 64 0.19 -10.14 9.88
C HIS A 64 1.10 -8.94 9.64
N LEU A 65 1.01 -8.28 8.48
CA LEU A 65 1.84 -7.12 8.17
C LEU A 65 1.39 -5.89 8.99
N GLN A 66 2.32 -5.35 9.76
CA GLN A 66 2.17 -4.12 10.51
C GLN A 66 3.18 -3.08 10.01
N TYR A 67 2.66 -1.91 9.64
CA TYR A 67 3.48 -0.73 9.36
C TYR A 67 3.79 0.02 10.65
N SER A 68 4.59 1.08 10.56
CA SER A 68 4.79 1.99 11.69
C SER A 68 3.45 2.60 12.15
N LYS A 69 3.37 2.99 13.43
CA LYS A 69 2.14 3.57 14.00
C LYS A 69 1.63 4.77 13.20
N GLU A 70 2.55 5.61 12.72
CA GLU A 70 2.23 6.78 11.89
C GLU A 70 1.66 6.37 10.54
N GLN A 71 2.29 5.38 9.88
CA GLN A 71 1.84 4.83 8.60
C GLN A 71 0.47 4.16 8.72
N GLU A 72 0.21 3.43 9.80
CA GLU A 72 -1.09 2.82 10.08
C GLU A 72 -2.17 3.88 10.33
N ASN A 73 -1.87 4.94 11.08
CA ASN A 73 -2.80 6.04 11.30
C ASN A 73 -3.11 6.77 9.99
N MET A 74 -2.08 7.09 9.20
CA MET A 74 -2.24 7.74 7.91
C MET A 74 -3.09 6.88 6.96
N LEU A 75 -2.86 5.57 6.92
CA LEU A 75 -3.65 4.65 6.10
C LEU A 75 -5.10 4.59 6.57
N LYS A 76 -5.35 4.50 7.88
CA LYS A 76 -6.71 4.52 8.44
C LYS A 76 -7.45 5.80 8.09
N ASP A 77 -6.82 6.96 8.25
CA ASP A 77 -7.47 8.25 7.97
C ASP A 77 -7.70 8.45 6.48
N ALA A 78 -6.77 8.00 5.63
CA ALA A 78 -6.94 8.05 4.18
C ALA A 78 -8.10 7.15 3.68
N LEU A 79 -8.40 6.06 4.39
CA LEU A 79 -9.46 5.12 4.05
C LEU A 79 -10.82 5.45 4.68
N LYS A 80 -10.88 6.29 5.71
CA LYS A 80 -12.16 6.77 6.28
C LYS A 80 -12.88 7.65 5.26
N GLY A 81 -14.04 7.20 4.78
CA GLY A 81 -14.95 7.99 3.94
C GLY A 81 -15.73 8.98 4.76
#